data_AF-A0A929V5L5-F1
#
_entry.id   AF-A0A929V5L5-F1
#
_cell.length_a   1.000
_cell.length_b   1.000
_cell.length_c   1.000
_cell.angle_alpha   90.00
_cell.angle_beta   90.00
_cell.angle_gamma   90.00
#
_symmetry.space_group_name_H-M   'P 1'
#
loop_
_entity.id
_entity.type
_entity.pdbx_description
1 polymer ?
#
loop_
_entity_poly.entity_id
_entity_poly.type
_entity_poly.pdbx_seq_one_letter_code
_entity_poly.pdbx_strand_id
1 'polypeptide(L)'
;LKLYSTKFLKQEKILFDSRVIIGEDLLFNLSVVLKSKKIEYKNIKYYLYRQNNTSATKTFNPKLIESDKNFYRHLAKLFETQKNNQKFYDQLIDCEKTKAILSLITRISFIDNFNKAKTQYQNIDINFYRPKYQYLNIIQKIILSLMLNKHYLTLFIITKFRTSIGKIRNKGERFIEL
;
A
#
# COMPACT_ATOMS: atom_id res chain seq x y z
N LEU A 1 -5.73 6.31 -20.99
CA LEU A 1 -4.82 7.49 -20.89
C LEU A 1 -5.44 8.49 -19.94
N LYS A 2 -4.67 9.10 -19.04
CA LYS A 2 -5.14 10.22 -18.22
C LYS A 2 -4.46 11.49 -18.71
N LEU A 3 -5.22 12.54 -18.95
CA LEU A 3 -4.72 13.84 -19.37
C LEU A 3 -5.10 14.88 -18.32
N TYR A 4 -4.15 15.74 -17.96
CA TYR A 4 -4.34 16.74 -16.92
C TYR A 4 -4.05 18.14 -17.48
N SER A 5 -4.89 19.12 -17.14
CA SER A 5 -4.62 20.51 -17.49
C SER A 5 -3.42 21.03 -16.69
N THR A 6 -2.34 21.43 -17.39
CA THR A 6 -1.14 21.95 -16.74
C THR A 6 -1.42 23.22 -15.93
N LYS A 7 -2.29 24.10 -16.44
CA LYS A 7 -2.71 25.32 -15.74
C LYS A 7 -3.39 24.98 -14.41
N PHE A 8 -4.30 24.00 -14.41
CA PHE A 8 -4.98 23.52 -13.22
C PHE A 8 -4.01 22.93 -12.19
N LEU A 9 -3.10 22.03 -12.62
CA LEU A 9 -2.13 21.41 -11.71
C LEU A 9 -1.24 22.46 -11.02
N LYS A 10 -0.79 23.48 -11.75
CA LYS A 10 0.02 24.58 -11.19
C LYS A 10 -0.78 25.44 -10.22
N GLN A 11 -2.00 25.82 -10.58
CA GLN A 11 -2.88 26.64 -9.74
C GLN A 11 -3.20 25.94 -8.41
N GLU A 12 -3.53 24.66 -8.46
CA GLU A 12 -3.87 23.85 -7.28
C GLU A 12 -2.66 23.26 -6.55
N LYS A 13 -1.44 23.55 -7.03
CA LYS A 13 -0.16 23.05 -6.52
C LYS A 13 -0.13 21.52 -6.35
N ILE A 14 -0.66 20.79 -7.33
CA ILE A 14 -0.72 19.32 -7.30
C ILE A 14 0.60 18.79 -7.87
N LEU A 15 1.39 18.15 -7.00
CA LEU A 15 2.70 17.58 -7.31
C LEU A 15 2.78 16.16 -6.73
N PHE A 16 3.66 15.33 -7.29
CA PHE A 16 3.99 14.05 -6.67
C PHE A 16 4.73 14.26 -5.35
N ASP A 17 4.37 13.49 -4.33
CA ASP A 17 5.09 13.50 -3.05
C ASP A 17 6.30 12.57 -3.13
N SER A 18 7.49 13.13 -3.27
CA SER A 18 8.75 12.37 -3.40
C SER A 18 9.11 11.54 -2.17
N ARG A 19 8.43 11.75 -1.04
CA ARG A 19 8.61 10.96 0.19
C ARG A 19 7.81 9.66 0.17
N VAL A 20 6.94 9.48 -0.82
CA VAL A 20 6.12 8.29 -1.03
C VAL A 20 6.69 7.48 -2.19
N ILE A 21 7.10 6.25 -1.91
CA ILE A 21 7.69 5.30 -2.86
C ILE A 21 6.61 4.44 -3.55
N ILE A 22 5.49 4.19 -2.87
CA ILE A 22 4.37 3.39 -3.38
C ILE A 22 3.07 4.15 -3.11
N GLY A 23 2.27 4.36 -4.14
CA GLY A 23 0.95 5.00 -4.05
C GLY A 23 1.00 6.52 -4.19
N GLU A 24 2.14 7.07 -4.58
CA GLU A 24 2.30 8.48 -4.94
C GLU A 24 1.42 8.88 -6.13
N ASP A 25 1.24 7.97 -7.09
CA ASP A 25 0.35 8.14 -8.22
C ASP A 25 -1.12 8.17 -7.81
N LEU A 26 -1.50 7.35 -6.83
CA LEU A 26 -2.83 7.37 -6.24
C LEU A 26 -3.09 8.70 -5.52
N LEU A 27 -2.16 9.18 -4.70
CA LEU A 27 -2.29 10.48 -4.01
C LEU A 27 -2.39 11.65 -5.00
N PHE A 28 -1.57 11.63 -6.05
CA PHE A 28 -1.64 12.62 -7.13
C PHE A 28 -3.02 12.60 -7.80
N ASN A 29 -3.49 11.42 -8.21
CA ASN A 29 -4.78 11.26 -8.87
C ASN A 29 -5.95 11.66 -7.95
N LEU A 30 -5.90 11.27 -6.68
CA LEU A 30 -6.92 11.63 -5.70
C LEU A 30 -6.97 13.15 -5.49
N SER A 31 -5.80 13.80 -5.39
CA SER A 31 -5.71 15.25 -5.30
C SER A 31 -6.34 15.95 -6.50
N VAL A 32 -6.12 15.41 -7.72
CA VAL A 32 -6.78 15.90 -8.93
C VAL A 32 -8.29 15.74 -8.82
N VAL A 33 -8.78 14.54 -8.48
CA VAL A 33 -10.22 14.24 -8.41
C VAL A 33 -10.92 15.15 -7.40
N LEU A 34 -10.37 15.29 -6.19
CA LEU A 34 -10.99 16.07 -5.11
C LEU A 34 -11.05 17.58 -5.39
N LYS A 35 -10.13 18.10 -6.21
CA LYS A 35 -10.06 19.54 -6.53
C LYS A 35 -10.66 19.89 -7.90
N SER A 36 -10.98 18.90 -8.71
CA SER A 36 -11.51 19.12 -10.06
C SER A 36 -12.98 19.51 -10.02
N LYS A 37 -13.34 20.57 -10.75
CA LYS A 37 -14.75 20.96 -10.95
C LYS A 37 -15.48 20.09 -11.98
N LYS A 38 -14.73 19.53 -12.93
CA LYS A 38 -15.26 18.70 -14.02
C LYS A 38 -14.24 17.62 -14.36
N ILE A 39 -14.70 16.39 -14.53
CA ILE A 39 -13.91 15.25 -15.01
C ILE A 39 -14.66 14.66 -16.18
N GLU A 40 -13.99 14.49 -17.31
CA GLU A 40 -14.55 13.87 -18.51
C GLU A 40 -13.91 12.50 -18.75
N TYR A 41 -14.71 11.55 -19.23
CA TYR A 41 -14.27 10.21 -19.57
C TYR A 41 -14.60 9.91 -21.03
N LYS A 42 -13.61 9.40 -21.77
CA LYS A 42 -13.79 8.91 -23.14
C LYS A 42 -13.11 7.55 -23.28
N ASN A 43 -13.85 6.57 -23.77
CA ASN A 43 -13.35 5.22 -23.99
C ASN A 43 -12.48 5.18 -25.26
N ILE A 44 -11.17 5.42 -25.11
CA ILE A 44 -10.22 5.39 -26.22
C ILE A 44 -9.09 4.39 -25.91
N LYS A 45 -8.86 3.45 -26.82
CA LYS A 45 -7.85 2.40 -26.71
C LYS A 45 -6.51 2.86 -27.33
N TYR A 46 -5.64 3.48 -26.53
CA TYR A 46 -4.26 3.82 -26.91
C TYR A 46 -3.21 3.27 -25.92
N TYR A 47 -3.45 2.12 -25.28
CA TYR A 47 -2.53 1.63 -24.23
C TYR A 47 -1.66 0.46 -24.68
N LEU A 48 -0.37 0.74 -24.84
CA LEU A 48 0.71 -0.25 -24.78
C LEU A 48 1.05 -0.51 -23.31
N TYR A 49 0.80 -1.73 -22.84
CA TYR A 49 1.19 -2.17 -21.50
C TYR A 49 2.67 -2.55 -21.51
N ARG A 50 3.51 -1.86 -20.74
CA ARG A 50 4.89 -2.32 -20.48
C ARG A 50 4.89 -3.16 -19.22
N GLN A 51 5.17 -4.46 -19.37
CA GLN A 51 5.43 -5.33 -18.22
C GLN A 51 6.78 -4.99 -17.61
N ASN A 52 6.80 -4.52 -16.36
CA ASN A 52 8.03 -4.33 -15.61
C ASN A 52 8.25 -5.54 -14.68
N ASN A 53 9.16 -6.43 -15.06
CA ASN A 53 9.38 -7.71 -14.36
C ASN A 53 10.07 -7.55 -12.99
N THR A 54 10.77 -6.43 -12.78
CA THR A 54 11.44 -6.01 -11.54
C THR A 54 10.53 -5.16 -10.65
N SER A 55 9.35 -5.68 -10.30
CA SER A 55 8.38 -4.95 -9.48
C SER A 55 8.91 -4.66 -8.06
N ALA A 56 8.79 -3.42 -7.61
CA ALA A 56 9.05 -2.97 -6.23
C ALA A 56 8.19 -3.70 -5.17
N THR A 57 7.26 -4.55 -5.59
CA THR A 57 6.43 -5.40 -4.71
C THR A 57 7.10 -6.71 -4.31
N LYS A 58 8.22 -7.09 -4.94
CA LYS A 58 8.86 -8.41 -4.77
C LYS A 58 10.09 -8.43 -3.85
N THR A 59 10.50 -7.27 -3.34
CA THR A 59 11.62 -7.12 -2.41
C THR A 59 11.22 -6.26 -1.22
N PHE A 60 11.92 -6.44 -0.09
CA PHE A 60 11.77 -5.55 1.05
C PHE A 60 12.76 -4.39 0.94
N ASN A 61 12.27 -3.16 1.06
CA ASN A 61 13.08 -1.96 1.22
C ASN A 61 12.69 -1.29 2.55
N PRO A 62 13.60 -1.15 3.52
CA PRO A 62 13.31 -0.54 4.83
C PRO A 62 12.70 0.86 4.73
N LYS A 63 13.06 1.63 3.68
CA LYS A 63 12.50 2.97 3.43
C LYS A 63 10.98 2.96 3.20
N LEU A 64 10.41 1.79 2.89
CA LEU A 64 8.96 1.64 2.71
C LEU A 64 8.17 1.92 3.98
N ILE A 65 8.71 1.65 5.17
CA ILE A 65 7.96 1.88 6.42
C ILE A 65 7.68 3.37 6.58
N GLU A 66 8.69 4.23 6.47
CA GLU A 66 8.47 5.68 6.60
C GLU A 66 7.72 6.27 5.40
N SER A 67 7.99 5.77 4.18
CA SER A 67 7.22 6.12 2.99
C SER A 67 5.72 5.87 3.17
N ASP A 68 5.35 4.71 3.73
CA ASP A 68 3.96 4.32 3.96
C ASP A 68 3.30 5.22 5.02
N LYS A 69 4.02 5.60 6.08
CA LYS A 69 3.54 6.63 7.01
C LYS A 69 3.29 7.96 6.32
N ASN A 70 4.19 8.39 5.44
CA ASN A 70 4.02 9.62 4.67
C ASN A 70 2.81 9.55 3.76
N PHE A 71 2.56 8.40 3.12
CA PHE A 71 1.36 8.17 2.34
C PHE A 71 0.09 8.39 3.17
N TYR A 72 -0.02 7.76 4.34
CA TYR A 72 -1.21 7.91 5.19
C TYR A 72 -1.38 9.30 5.78
N ARG A 73 -0.29 10.00 6.12
CA ARG A 73 -0.34 11.41 6.54
C ARG A 73 -0.85 12.31 5.41
N HIS A 74 -0.41 12.07 4.18
CA HIS A 74 -0.88 12.81 3.02
C HIS A 74 -2.37 12.50 2.73
N LEU A 75 -2.75 11.22 2.75
CA LEU A 75 -4.12 10.78 2.54
C LEU A 75 -5.09 11.39 3.56
N ALA A 76 -4.72 11.38 4.84
CA ALA A 76 -5.52 12.00 5.90
C ALA A 76 -5.74 13.50 5.64
N LYS A 77 -4.68 14.24 5.27
CA LYS A 77 -4.79 15.67 4.92
C LYS A 77 -5.73 15.92 3.74
N LEU A 78 -5.72 15.04 2.73
CA LEU A 78 -6.66 15.18 1.60
C LEU A 78 -8.10 15.02 2.06
N PHE A 79 -8.38 14.07 2.94
CA PHE A 79 -9.73 13.85 3.46
C PHE A 79 -10.18 14.90 4.48
N GLU A 80 -9.29 15.46 5.29
CA GLU A 80 -9.61 16.58 6.21
C GLU A 80 -10.16 17.81 5.47
N THR A 81 -9.75 18.03 4.21
CA THR A 81 -10.31 19.11 3.38
C THR A 81 -11.76 18.85 2.95
N GLN A 82 -12.24 17.61 3.08
CA GLN A 82 -13.56 17.15 2.69
C GLN A 82 -14.44 17.03 3.94
N LYS A 83 -15.07 18.14 4.35
CA LYS A 83 -15.87 18.18 5.60
C LYS A 83 -17.05 17.21 5.63
N ASN A 84 -17.54 16.79 4.46
CA ASN A 84 -18.64 15.83 4.34
C ASN A 84 -18.07 14.40 4.34
N ASN A 85 -18.67 13.49 5.11
CA ASN A 85 -18.32 12.07 5.19
C ASN A 85 -17.02 11.70 5.94
N GLN A 86 -16.57 12.54 6.88
CA GLN A 86 -15.37 12.25 7.68
C GLN A 86 -15.37 10.84 8.31
N LYS A 87 -16.51 10.41 8.87
CA LYS A 87 -16.65 9.05 9.44
C LYS A 87 -16.33 7.94 8.44
N PHE A 88 -16.73 8.10 7.18
CA PHE A 88 -16.42 7.12 6.14
C PHE A 88 -14.93 7.13 5.80
N TYR A 89 -14.31 8.32 5.69
CA TYR A 89 -12.88 8.43 5.43
C TYR A 89 -12.03 7.86 6.57
N ASP A 90 -12.41 8.09 7.83
CA ASP A 90 -11.72 7.52 8.98
C ASP A 90 -11.77 5.98 8.95
N GLN A 91 -12.94 5.40 8.66
CA GLN A 91 -13.10 3.96 8.50
C GLN A 91 -12.27 3.39 7.34
N LEU A 92 -12.18 4.12 6.23
CA LEU A 92 -11.36 3.74 5.08
C LEU A 92 -9.88 3.76 5.45
N ILE A 93 -9.39 4.82 6.09
CA ILE A 93 -8.00 4.92 6.56
C ILE A 93 -7.68 3.79 7.55
N ASP A 94 -8.58 3.50 8.49
CA ASP A 94 -8.39 2.42 9.46
C ASP A 94 -8.29 1.04 8.78
N CYS A 95 -9.14 0.80 7.78
CA CYS A 95 -9.09 -0.42 6.96
C CYS A 95 -7.76 -0.52 6.22
N GLU A 96 -7.37 0.55 5.51
CA GLU A 96 -6.14 0.58 4.72
C GLU A 96 -4.89 0.41 5.59
N LYS A 97 -4.78 1.16 6.70
CA LYS A 97 -3.66 1.01 7.65
C LYS A 97 -3.57 -0.40 8.22
N THR A 98 -4.71 -1.03 8.48
CA THR A 98 -4.77 -2.43 8.93
C THR A 98 -4.20 -3.38 7.87
N LYS A 99 -4.54 -3.17 6.59
CA LYS A 99 -4.01 -3.96 5.47
C LYS A 99 -2.53 -3.65 5.19
N ALA A 100 -2.08 -2.42 5.37
CA ALA A 100 -0.68 -2.02 5.18
C ALA A 100 0.27 -2.76 6.12
N ILE A 101 -0.06 -2.92 7.40
CA ILE A 101 0.75 -3.75 8.31
C ILE A 101 0.93 -5.16 7.74
N LEU A 102 -0.14 -5.80 7.26
CA LEU A 102 -0.06 -7.14 6.71
C LEU A 102 0.78 -7.18 5.42
N SER A 103 0.71 -6.14 4.60
CA SER A 103 1.56 -5.96 3.42
C SER A 103 3.03 -5.85 3.83
N LEU A 104 3.36 -5.05 4.84
CA LEU A 104 4.71 -4.92 5.39
C LEU A 104 5.22 -6.25 5.95
N ILE A 105 4.42 -6.95 6.77
CA ILE A 105 4.77 -8.28 7.31
C ILE A 105 5.08 -9.26 6.18
N THR A 106 4.23 -9.27 5.14
CA THR A 106 4.42 -10.14 3.97
C THR A 106 5.72 -9.79 3.25
N ARG A 107 6.03 -8.50 3.08
CA ARG A 107 7.25 -8.05 2.43
C ARG A 107 8.51 -8.39 3.23
N ILE A 108 8.47 -8.25 4.56
CA ILE A 108 9.57 -8.65 5.45
C ILE A 108 9.88 -10.14 5.28
N SER A 109 8.90 -10.99 4.95
CA SER A 109 9.16 -12.41 4.68
C SER A 109 10.05 -12.68 3.45
N PHE A 110 10.27 -11.69 2.58
CA PHE A 110 11.25 -11.78 1.50
C PHE A 110 12.70 -11.61 1.97
N ILE A 111 12.93 -11.22 3.23
CA ILE A 111 14.26 -11.20 3.83
C ILE A 111 14.64 -12.64 4.20
N ASP A 112 15.80 -13.10 3.75
CA ASP A 112 16.18 -14.49 3.98
C ASP A 112 16.64 -14.79 5.40
N ASN A 113 17.30 -13.82 6.03
CA ASN A 113 17.86 -13.97 7.37
C ASN A 113 16.86 -13.54 8.45
N PHE A 114 16.54 -14.45 9.38
CA PHE A 114 15.60 -14.19 10.47
C PHE A 114 16.00 -13.00 11.36
N ASN A 115 17.27 -12.85 11.72
CA ASN A 115 17.71 -11.74 12.58
C ASN A 115 17.48 -10.39 11.90
N LYS A 116 17.77 -10.29 10.60
CA LYS A 116 17.46 -9.10 9.80
C LYS A 116 15.94 -8.85 9.74
N ALA A 117 15.14 -9.89 9.52
CA ALA A 117 13.67 -9.79 9.49
C ALA A 117 13.10 -9.35 10.84
N LYS A 118 13.62 -9.90 11.95
CA LYS A 118 13.25 -9.54 13.33
C LYS A 118 13.43 -8.05 13.60
N THR A 119 14.58 -7.49 13.20
CA THR A 119 14.82 -6.04 13.31
C THR A 119 13.76 -5.24 12.53
N GLN A 120 13.37 -5.70 11.34
CA GLN A 120 12.35 -4.99 10.55
C GLN A 120 10.95 -5.11 11.16
N TYR A 121 10.58 -6.26 11.73
CA TYR A 121 9.32 -6.37 12.48
C TYR A 121 9.29 -5.38 13.65
N GLN A 122 10.38 -5.28 14.41
CA GLN A 122 10.49 -4.35 15.54
C GLN A 122 10.39 -2.87 15.12
N ASN A 123 10.80 -2.54 13.89
CA ASN A 123 10.69 -1.19 13.34
C ASN A 123 9.28 -0.81 12.87
N ILE A 124 8.32 -1.76 12.84
CA ILE A 124 6.92 -1.44 12.50
C ILE A 124 6.29 -0.70 13.68
N ASP A 125 5.84 0.51 13.42
CA ASP A 125 5.17 1.38 14.39
C ASP A 125 3.68 1.02 14.54
N ILE A 126 3.41 0.02 15.37
CA ILE A 126 2.04 -0.45 15.66
C ILE A 126 1.12 0.68 16.14
N ASN A 127 1.66 1.65 16.88
CA ASN A 127 0.90 2.77 17.43
C ASN A 127 0.43 3.76 16.36
N PHE A 128 1.19 3.93 15.28
CA PHE A 128 0.79 4.73 14.13
C PHE A 128 -0.32 4.06 13.31
N TYR A 129 -0.22 2.76 13.11
CA TYR A 129 -1.14 2.01 12.25
C TYR A 129 -2.45 1.62 12.95
N ARG A 130 -2.42 1.36 14.26
CA ARG A 130 -3.60 1.01 15.08
C ARG A 130 -4.51 -0.04 14.40
N PRO A 131 -3.98 -1.21 14.04
CA PRO A 131 -4.70 -2.19 13.23
C PRO A 131 -5.99 -2.67 13.93
N LYS A 132 -7.08 -2.79 13.18
CA LYS A 132 -8.38 -3.25 13.70
C LYS A 132 -8.73 -4.63 13.19
N TYR A 133 -8.96 -5.56 14.11
CA TYR A 133 -9.31 -6.95 13.81
C TYR A 133 -10.59 -7.12 12.97
N GLN A 134 -11.53 -6.15 13.03
CA GLN A 134 -12.78 -6.21 12.28
C GLN A 134 -12.58 -6.28 10.76
N TYR A 135 -11.48 -5.75 10.24
CA TYR A 135 -11.19 -5.74 8.80
C TYR A 135 -10.42 -6.99 8.33
N LEU A 136 -10.17 -7.96 9.21
CA LEU A 136 -9.28 -9.08 8.96
C LEU A 136 -10.02 -10.41 8.90
N ASN A 137 -9.60 -11.28 7.98
CA ASN A 137 -10.01 -12.69 8.01
C ASN A 137 -9.24 -13.47 9.09
N ILE A 138 -9.68 -14.70 9.41
CA ILE A 138 -9.12 -15.52 10.50
C ILE A 138 -7.59 -15.65 10.39
N ILE A 139 -7.07 -15.96 9.21
CA ILE A 139 -5.63 -16.11 8.98
C ILE A 139 -4.89 -14.78 9.23
N GLN A 140 -5.43 -13.67 8.74
CA GLN A 140 -4.87 -12.33 8.95
C GLN A 140 -4.88 -11.94 10.43
N LYS A 141 -5.92 -12.31 11.18
CA LYS A 141 -5.99 -12.11 12.63
C LYS A 141 -4.89 -12.88 13.36
N ILE A 142 -4.63 -14.12 12.96
CA ILE A 142 -3.54 -14.93 13.54
C ILE A 142 -2.17 -14.27 13.26
N ILE A 143 -1.92 -13.87 12.01
CA ILE A 143 -0.67 -13.19 11.62
C ILE A 143 -0.47 -11.92 12.44
N LEU A 144 -1.52 -11.10 12.57
CA LEU A 144 -1.46 -9.87 13.37
C LEU A 144 -1.23 -10.19 14.86
N SER A 145 -1.91 -11.20 15.41
CA SER A 145 -1.73 -11.61 16.81
C SER A 145 -0.28 -12.05 17.08
N LEU A 146 0.33 -12.85 16.20
CA LEU A 146 1.74 -13.26 16.32
C LEU A 146 2.68 -12.05 16.29
N MET A 147 2.39 -11.06 15.44
CA MET A 147 3.16 -9.82 15.35
C MET A 147 3.05 -9.00 16.65
N LEU A 148 1.84 -8.82 17.18
CA LEU A 148 1.59 -8.03 18.40
C LEU A 148 2.18 -8.70 19.65
N ASN A 149 2.10 -10.03 19.73
CA ASN A 149 2.67 -10.83 20.82
C ASN A 149 4.18 -11.13 20.64
N LYS A 150 4.83 -10.51 19.64
CA LYS A 150 6.28 -10.62 19.37
C LYS A 150 6.77 -12.05 19.09
N HIS A 151 5.90 -12.96 18.63
CA HIS A 151 6.25 -14.31 18.19
C HIS A 151 6.87 -14.29 16.77
N TYR A 152 7.97 -13.55 16.61
CA TYR A 152 8.55 -13.24 15.30
C TYR A 152 9.07 -14.47 14.55
N LEU A 153 9.57 -15.49 15.25
CA LEU A 153 10.07 -16.70 14.59
C LEU A 153 8.94 -17.47 13.92
N THR A 154 7.85 -17.72 14.66
CA THR A 154 6.64 -18.38 14.14
C THR A 154 6.03 -17.56 13.00
N LEU A 155 5.93 -16.23 13.18
CA LEU A 155 5.47 -15.31 12.14
C LEU A 155 6.30 -15.43 10.86
N PHE A 156 7.63 -15.44 10.99
CA PHE A 156 8.56 -15.52 9.88
C PHE A 156 8.39 -16.83 9.11
N ILE A 157 8.32 -17.98 9.80
CA ILE A 157 8.14 -19.29 9.18
C ILE A 157 6.81 -19.35 8.40
N ILE A 158 5.69 -18.96 9.03
CA ILE A 158 4.36 -18.99 8.42
C ILE A 158 4.31 -18.10 7.18
N THR A 159 4.82 -16.87 7.29
CA THR A 159 4.76 -15.90 6.19
C THR A 159 5.67 -16.30 5.03
N LYS A 160 6.86 -16.85 5.30
CA LYS A 160 7.79 -17.35 4.28
C LYS A 160 7.24 -18.58 3.54
N PHE A 161 6.59 -19.49 4.26
CA PHE A 161 5.90 -20.62 3.65
C PHE A 161 4.77 -20.15 2.72
N ARG A 162 3.93 -19.22 3.20
CA ARG A 162 2.82 -18.66 2.42
C ARG A 162 3.28 -17.94 1.15
N THR A 163 4.34 -17.13 1.22
CA THR A 163 4.86 -16.44 0.03
C THR A 163 5.49 -17.40 -0.96
N SER A 164 6.11 -18.50 -0.49
CA SER A 164 6.64 -19.55 -1.35
C SER A 164 5.54 -20.27 -2.12
N ILE A 165 4.42 -20.63 -1.48
CA ILE A 165 3.25 -21.20 -2.16
C ILE A 165 2.69 -20.23 -3.21
N GLY A 166 2.58 -18.94 -2.86
CA GLY A 166 2.11 -17.92 -3.80
C GLY A 166 2.97 -17.81 -5.07
N LYS A 167 4.30 -17.94 -4.93
CA LYS A 167 5.23 -17.96 -6.07
C LYS A 167 5.03 -19.18 -6.97
N ILE A 168 4.71 -20.34 -6.40
CA ILE A 168 4.43 -21.57 -7.16
C ILE A 168 3.13 -21.41 -7.96
N ARG A 169 2.06 -20.92 -7.33
CA ARG A 169 0.77 -20.69 -8.01
C ARG A 169 0.89 -19.69 -9.17
N ASN A 170 1.58 -18.57 -8.96
CA ASN A 170 1.73 -17.52 -9.96
C ASN A 170 2.69 -17.88 -11.12
N LYS A 171 3.34 -19.05 -11.12
CA LYS A 171 4.06 -19.55 -12.31
C LYS A 171 3.09 -19.99 -13.41
N GLY A 172 1.88 -20.43 -13.07
CA GLY A 172 0.86 -20.89 -14.03
C GLY A 172 0.13 -19.76 -14.77
N GLU A 173 0.04 -18.57 -14.20
CA GLU A 173 -0.75 -17.43 -14.73
C GLU A 173 0.05 -16.47 -15.63
N ARG A 174 1.25 -16.87 -16.10
CA ARG A 174 2.19 -15.95 -16.77
C ARG A 174 1.86 -15.64 -18.24
N PHE A 175 0.87 -16.29 -18.83
CA PHE A 175 0.44 -16.01 -20.20
C PHE A 175 -1.02 -15.57 -20.16
N ILE A 176 -1.23 -14.28 -20.43
CA ILE A 176 -2.52 -13.77 -20.86
C ILE A 176 -2.36 -13.62 -22.37
N GLU A 177 -3.02 -14.48 -23.14
CA GLU A 177 -3.23 -14.22 -24.57
C GLU A 177 -4.09 -12.94 -24.69
N LEU A 178 -3.59 -11.99 -25.49
CA LEU A 178 -4.29 -10.75 -25.82
C LEU A 178 -5.20 -10.95 -27.03
#